data_AF-A0A2A2PVI2-F1
#
_entry.id   AF-A0A2A2PVI2-F1
#
_cell.length_a   1.000
_cell.length_b   1.000
_cell.length_c   1.000
_cell.angle_alpha   90.00
_cell.angle_beta   90.00
_cell.angle_gamma   90.00
#
_symmetry.space_group_name_H-M   'P 1'
#
loop_
_entity.id
_entity.type
_entity.pdbx_description
1 polymer ?
#
loop_
_entity_poly.entity_id
_entity_poly.type
_entity_poly.pdbx_seq_one_letter_code
_entity_poly.pdbx_strand_id
1 'polypeptide(L)'
;MSNFAQRYCNARGLSSARYSRSVLRATLHLPARVLYHPLSFVLPDFFAADVELVNSAAWLVRASDLELDLAEYRFHPGNQSRLRRLLGLCVSTARLRRLVHVSFLPAPAASTPPAPAYAASR
;
A
#
# COMPACT_ATOMS: atom_id res chain seq x y z
N MET A 1 2.78 -4.30 18.76
CA MET A 1 2.18 -3.30 17.84
C MET A 1 2.17 -3.89 16.44
N SER A 2 1.06 -3.76 15.70
CA SER A 2 0.99 -4.23 14.31
C SER A 2 1.40 -3.13 13.33
N ASN A 3 2.38 -3.43 12.47
CA ASN A 3 2.85 -2.52 11.43
C ASN A 3 1.92 -2.53 10.19
N PHE A 4 2.17 -1.62 9.25
CA PHE A 4 1.36 -1.47 8.06
C PHE A 4 1.27 -2.77 7.24
N ALA A 5 2.37 -3.48 7.03
CA ALA A 5 2.36 -4.73 6.27
C ALA A 5 1.46 -5.79 6.89
N GLN A 6 1.56 -5.99 8.22
CA GLN A 6 0.69 -6.93 8.93
C GLN A 6 -0.78 -6.53 8.79
N ARG A 7 -1.11 -5.26 9.00
CA ARG A 7 -2.49 -4.75 8.87
C ARG A 7 -3.02 -4.93 7.45
N TYR A 8 -2.22 -4.57 6.45
CA TYR A 8 -2.58 -4.70 5.04
C TYR A 8 -2.84 -6.14 4.63
N CYS A 9 -1.95 -7.06 5.02
CA CYS A 9 -2.03 -8.47 4.69
C CYS A 9 -3.20 -9.15 5.40
N ASN A 10 -3.39 -8.88 6.69
CA ASN A 10 -4.50 -9.44 7.47
C ASN A 10 -5.85 -9.02 6.91
N ALA A 11 -6.01 -7.74 6.54
CA ALA A 11 -7.25 -7.23 5.95
C ALA A 11 -7.59 -7.84 4.58
N ARG A 12 -6.63 -8.50 3.91
CA ARG A 12 -6.79 -9.05 2.55
C ARG A 12 -6.54 -10.57 2.49
N GLY A 13 -6.31 -11.24 3.61
CA GLY A 13 -5.96 -12.66 3.64
C GLY A 13 -4.68 -12.99 2.87
N LEU A 14 -3.70 -12.08 2.85
CA LEU A 14 -2.44 -12.25 2.12
C LEU A 14 -1.32 -12.75 3.03
N SER A 15 -0.38 -13.52 2.48
CA SER A 15 0.88 -13.81 3.14
C SER A 15 1.84 -12.62 3.07
N SER A 16 2.75 -12.52 4.04
CA SER A 16 3.80 -11.49 4.07
C SER A 16 4.65 -11.46 2.79
N ALA A 17 4.96 -12.63 2.21
CA ALA A 17 5.71 -12.74 0.96
C ALA A 17 5.01 -12.08 -0.25
N ARG A 18 3.68 -11.90 -0.20
CA ARG A 18 2.90 -11.26 -1.28
C ARG A 18 2.68 -9.76 -1.07
N TYR A 19 3.09 -9.23 0.09
CA TYR A 19 2.88 -7.84 0.47
C TYR A 19 3.37 -6.87 -0.61
N SER A 20 4.66 -6.92 -0.93
CA SER A 20 5.32 -5.92 -1.79
C SER A 20 4.67 -5.88 -3.17
N ARG A 21 4.52 -7.05 -3.81
CA ARG A 21 3.86 -7.18 -5.12
C ARG A 21 2.41 -6.68 -5.09
N SER A 22 1.66 -6.96 -4.03
CA SER A 22 0.26 -6.55 -3.90
C SER A 22 0.12 -5.04 -3.75
N VAL A 23 0.88 -4.44 -2.81
CA VAL A 23 0.85 -2.99 -2.57
C VAL A 23 1.37 -2.22 -3.77
N LEU A 24 2.47 -2.67 -4.38
CA LEU A 24 3.02 -2.07 -5.59
C LEU A 24 1.95 -2.02 -6.67
N ARG A 25 1.35 -3.17 -7.04
CA ARG A 25 0.33 -3.22 -8.10
C ARG A 25 -0.91 -2.37 -7.76
N ALA A 26 -1.33 -2.33 -6.50
CA ALA A 26 -2.46 -1.52 -6.06
C ALA A 26 -2.20 -0.01 -6.19
N THR A 27 -0.95 0.40 -5.97
CA THR A 27 -0.55 1.82 -5.90
C THR A 27 0.04 2.35 -7.20
N LEU A 28 0.50 1.49 -8.13
CA LEU A 28 0.94 1.90 -9.46
C LEU A 28 -0.14 2.71 -10.19
N HIS A 29 0.31 3.75 -10.90
CA HIS A 29 -0.49 4.45 -11.90
C HIS A 29 -0.95 3.46 -13.00
N LEU A 30 -2.05 3.79 -13.69
CA LEU A 30 -2.63 2.87 -14.68
C LEU A 30 -1.65 2.51 -15.81
N PRO A 31 -0.91 3.46 -16.42
CA PRO A 31 0.09 3.14 -17.44
C PRO A 31 1.19 2.22 -16.91
N ALA A 32 1.75 2.53 -15.73
CA ALA A 32 2.76 1.71 -15.07
C ALA A 32 2.29 0.27 -14.83
N ARG A 33 1.01 0.09 -14.48
CA ARG A 33 0.42 -1.22 -14.18
C ARG A 33 0.29 -2.08 -15.43
N VAL A 34 -0.08 -1.49 -16.56
CA VAL A 34 -0.17 -2.19 -17.85
C VAL A 34 1.22 -2.54 -18.35
N LEU A 35 2.16 -1.59 -18.23
CA LEU A 35 3.53 -1.73 -18.73
C LEU A 35 4.48 -2.42 -17.74
N TYR A 36 3.98 -2.89 -16.59
CA TYR A 36 4.81 -3.46 -15.54
C TYR A 36 5.69 -4.61 -16.07
N HIS A 37 5.07 -5.61 -16.69
CA HIS A 37 5.79 -6.78 -17.22
C HIS A 37 6.82 -6.43 -18.32
N PRO A 38 6.47 -5.70 -19.39
CA PRO A 38 7.45 -5.38 -20.42
C PRO A 38 8.59 -4.50 -19.88
N LEU A 39 8.29 -3.52 -19.03
CA LEU A 39 9.33 -2.65 -18.46
C LEU A 39 10.24 -3.40 -17.48
N SER A 40 9.69 -4.26 -16.62
CA SER A 40 10.50 -5.09 -15.72
C SER A 40 11.36 -6.12 -16.46
N PHE A 41 10.96 -6.55 -17.67
CA PHE A 41 11.76 -7.47 -18.46
C PHE A 41 12.92 -6.78 -19.18
N VAL A 42 12.67 -5.61 -19.78
CA VAL A 42 13.70 -4.87 -20.55
C VAL A 42 14.62 -4.07 -19.63
N LEU A 43 14.10 -3.57 -18.51
CA LEU A 43 14.82 -2.74 -17.54
C LEU A 43 14.51 -3.25 -16.12
N PRO A 44 15.25 -4.26 -15.63
CA PRO A 44 14.98 -4.91 -14.33
C PRO A 44 14.87 -3.93 -13.16
N ASP A 45 15.68 -2.88 -13.18
CA ASP A 45 15.75 -1.88 -12.10
C ASP A 45 14.77 -0.70 -12.28
N PHE A 46 13.93 -0.71 -13.32
CA PHE A 46 13.03 0.41 -13.63
C PHE A 46 12.10 0.76 -12.47
N PHE A 47 11.60 -0.26 -11.76
CA PHE A 47 10.71 -0.12 -10.61
C PHE A 47 11.43 -0.25 -9.27
N ALA A 48 12.78 -0.29 -9.22
CA ALA A 48 13.52 -0.50 -7.98
C ALA A 48 13.16 0.54 -6.90
N ALA A 49 13.11 1.82 -7.28
CA ALA A 49 12.70 2.90 -6.38
C ALA A 49 11.26 2.76 -5.85
N ASP A 50 10.34 2.21 -6.66
CA ASP A 50 8.96 1.97 -6.24
C ASP A 50 8.86 0.80 -5.26
N VAL A 51 9.62 -0.27 -5.53
CA VAL A 51 9.71 -1.45 -4.67
C VAL A 51 10.31 -1.07 -3.32
N GLU A 52 11.36 -0.24 -3.33
CA GLU A 52 11.99 0.26 -2.11
C GLU A 52 11.02 1.09 -1.26
N LEU A 53 10.32 2.06 -1.86
CA LEU A 53 9.27 2.82 -1.16
C LEU A 53 8.21 1.90 -0.54
N VAL A 54 7.73 0.90 -1.28
CA VAL A 54 6.73 -0.06 -0.77
C VAL A 54 7.30 -0.88 0.38
N ASN A 55 8.56 -1.30 0.30
CA ASN A 55 9.20 -2.10 1.34
C ASN A 55 9.50 -1.28 2.60
N SER A 56 9.90 -0.01 2.48
CA SER A 56 10.07 0.90 3.61
C SER A 56 8.74 1.12 4.33
N ALA A 57 7.67 1.37 3.56
CA ALA A 57 6.33 1.55 4.10
C ALA A 57 5.84 0.35 4.93
N ALA A 58 6.33 -0.87 4.67
CA ALA A 58 5.95 -2.09 5.39
C ALA A 58 6.08 -1.97 6.91
N TRP A 59 7.11 -1.25 7.35
CA TRP A 59 7.52 -1.14 8.74
C TRP A 59 6.82 -0.01 9.50
N LEU A 60 6.03 0.82 8.81
CA LEU A 60 5.32 1.93 9.42
C LEU A 60 4.45 1.43 10.58
N VAL A 61 4.57 2.08 11.73
CA VAL A 61 3.73 1.85 12.91
C VAL A 61 2.61 2.89 12.99
N ARG A 62 2.81 4.06 12.35
CA ARG A 62 1.82 5.12 12.24
C ARG A 62 1.71 5.59 10.79
N ALA A 63 0.52 6.05 10.41
CA ALA A 63 0.29 6.61 9.08
C ALA A 63 1.07 7.92 8.84
N SER A 64 1.39 8.68 9.91
CA SER A 64 2.15 9.93 9.84
C SER A 64 3.58 9.74 9.33
N ASP A 65 4.17 8.58 9.60
CA ASP A 65 5.58 8.31 9.32
C ASP A 65 5.83 8.15 7.81
N LEU A 66 4.76 7.90 7.03
CA LEU A 66 4.81 7.77 5.57
C LEU A 66 5.32 9.04 4.88
N GLU A 67 5.09 10.24 5.45
CA GLU A 67 5.52 11.48 4.80
C GLU A 67 7.05 11.58 4.69
N LEU A 68 7.79 10.96 5.62
CA LEU A 68 9.24 10.87 5.55
C LEU A 68 9.69 9.99 4.37
N ASP A 69 9.12 8.77 4.27
CA ASP A 69 9.41 7.84 3.16
C ASP A 69 9.06 8.45 1.79
N LEU A 70 7.96 9.22 1.72
CA LEU A 70 7.55 9.91 0.49
C LEU A 70 8.48 11.07 0.12
N ALA A 71 9.02 11.78 1.10
CA ALA A 71 10.02 12.80 0.87
C ALA A 71 11.31 12.17 0.31
N GLU A 72 11.80 11.09 0.92
CA GLU A 72 12.97 10.35 0.45
C GLU A 72 12.77 9.81 -0.98
N TYR A 73 11.64 9.15 -1.24
CA TYR A 73 11.29 8.64 -2.56
C TYR A 73 11.25 9.72 -3.65
N ARG A 74 10.85 10.96 -3.31
CA ARG A 74 10.83 12.08 -4.26
C ARG A 74 12.23 12.46 -4.74
N PHE A 75 13.25 12.28 -3.90
CA PHE A 75 14.64 12.61 -4.20
C PHE A 75 15.47 11.40 -4.68
N HIS A 76 14.94 10.19 -4.54
CA HIS A 76 15.58 8.95 -4.98
C HIS A 76 16.09 9.04 -6.44
N PRO A 77 17.35 8.66 -6.75
CA PRO A 77 17.96 8.84 -8.07
C PRO A 77 17.14 8.16 -9.19
N GLY A 78 16.65 6.94 -8.95
CA GLY A 78 15.76 6.23 -9.88
C GLY A 78 14.42 6.91 -10.16
N ASN A 79 14.01 7.89 -9.35
CA ASN A 79 12.75 8.63 -9.50
C ASN A 79 12.97 10.05 -10.06
N GLN A 80 14.18 10.46 -10.43
CA GLN A 80 14.45 11.81 -10.96
C GLN A 80 14.07 11.99 -12.44
N SER A 81 13.77 10.90 -13.14
CA SER A 81 13.36 10.95 -14.55
C SER A 81 12.03 11.70 -14.73
N ARG A 82 12.08 12.85 -15.41
CA ARG A 82 10.89 13.65 -15.76
C ARG A 82 9.92 12.86 -16.63
N LEU A 83 10.43 12.04 -17.56
CA LEU A 83 9.62 11.21 -18.45
C LEU A 83 8.81 10.18 -17.67
N ARG A 84 9.42 9.50 -16.70
CA ARG A 84 8.75 8.50 -15.86
C ARG A 84 7.60 9.11 -15.07
N ARG A 85 7.81 10.32 -14.53
CA ARG A 85 6.76 11.08 -13.81
C ARG A 85 5.65 11.54 -14.73
N LEU A 86 5.99 12.09 -15.90
CA LEU A 86 5.02 12.61 -16.88
C LEU A 86 4.10 11.51 -17.41
N LEU A 87 4.66 10.34 -17.72
CA LEU A 87 3.91 9.19 -18.25
C LEU A 87 3.20 8.37 -17.16
N GLY A 88 3.36 8.74 -15.89
CA GLY A 88 2.79 7.99 -14.76
C GLY A 88 3.31 6.54 -14.73
N LEU A 89 4.62 6.35 -14.89
CA LEU A 89 5.31 5.07 -14.86
C LEU A 89 5.91 4.76 -13.48
N CYS A 90 5.18 5.11 -12.42
CA CYS A 90 5.62 4.99 -11.03
C CYS A 90 4.44 4.71 -10.07
N VAL A 91 4.75 4.57 -8.78
CA VAL A 91 3.76 4.51 -7.70
C VAL A 91 3.04 5.85 -7.54
N SER A 92 1.71 5.80 -7.43
CA SER A 92 0.90 6.94 -7.05
C SER A 92 0.98 7.14 -5.53
N THR A 93 1.68 8.19 -5.10
CA THR A 93 1.83 8.56 -3.68
C THR A 93 0.48 8.84 -3.02
N ALA A 94 -0.49 9.41 -3.74
CA ALA A 94 -1.86 9.61 -3.26
C ALA A 94 -2.58 8.27 -2.99
N ARG A 95 -2.43 7.29 -3.88
CA ARG A 95 -3.00 5.94 -3.66
C ARG A 95 -2.32 5.24 -2.50
N LEU A 96 -1.00 5.35 -2.37
CA LEU A 96 -0.26 4.80 -1.25
C LEU A 96 -0.70 5.42 0.08
N ARG A 97 -0.81 6.76 0.16
CA ARG A 97 -1.36 7.47 1.34
C ARG A 97 -2.73 6.96 1.73
N ARG A 98 -3.67 6.88 0.77
CA ARG A 98 -5.02 6.38 1.03
C ARG A 98 -4.97 4.94 1.57
N LEU A 99 -4.15 4.10 0.96
CA LEU A 99 -4.05 2.69 1.33
C LEU A 99 -3.48 2.52 2.74
N VAL A 100 -2.41 3.25 3.07
CA VAL A 100 -1.82 3.28 4.42
C VAL A 100 -2.84 3.79 5.44
N HIS A 101 -3.49 4.93 5.16
CA HIS A 101 -4.47 5.53 6.06
C HIS A 101 -5.62 4.56 6.37
N VAL A 102 -6.21 3.93 5.34
CA VAL A 102 -7.28 2.94 5.51
C VAL A 102 -6.84 1.73 6.33
N SER A 103 -5.59 1.27 6.18
CA SER A 103 -5.06 0.15 6.96
C SER A 103 -4.85 0.46 8.44
N PHE A 104 -4.74 1.73 8.81
CA PHE A 104 -4.64 2.17 10.22
C PHE A 104 -5.98 2.55 10.85
N LEU A 105 -7.05 2.68 10.07
CA LEU A 105 -8.38 2.86 10.63
C LEU A 105 -8.78 1.64 11.49
N PRO A 106 -9.48 1.86 12.62
CA PRO A 106 -10.07 0.76 13.37
C PRO A 106 -11.01 -0.02 12.47
N ALA A 107 -11.01 -1.36 12.58
CA ALA A 107 -12.00 -2.17 11.89
C ALA A 107 -13.40 -1.68 12.32
N PRO A 108 -14.36 -1.53 11.38
CA PRO A 108 -15.73 -1.20 11.78
C PRO A 108 -16.17 -2.25 12.78
N ALA A 109 -16.61 -1.79 13.96
CA ALA A 109 -17.09 -2.68 15.01
C ALA A 109 -18.10 -3.63 14.36
N ALA A 110 -17.79 -4.92 14.33
CA ALA A 110 -18.74 -5.92 13.89
C ALA A 110 -20.01 -5.66 14.69
N SER A 111 -21.09 -5.32 13.99
CA SER A 111 -22.39 -5.04 14.59
C SER A 111 -22.71 -6.20 15.53
N THR A 112 -22.60 -5.96 16.84
CA THR A 112 -23.06 -6.88 17.86
C THR A 112 -24.51 -7.20 17.50
N PRO A 113 -24.86 -8.45 17.16
CA PRO A 113 -26.26 -8.78 16.95
C PRO A 113 -27.02 -8.39 18.22
N PRO A 114 -28.19 -7.73 18.12
CA PRO A 114 -28.94 -7.34 19.30
C PRO A 114 -29.16 -8.59 20.16
N ALA A 115 -28.90 -8.46 21.46
CA ALA A 115 -29.07 -9.55 22.42
C ALA A 115 -30.46 -10.19 22.25
N PRO A 116 -30.59 -11.52 22.28
CA PRO A 116 -31.88 -12.16 22.14
C PRO A 116 -32.79 -11.65 23.27
N ALA A 117 -33.92 -11.06 22.89
CA ALA A 117 -34.95 -10.67 23.83
C ALA A 117 -35.45 -11.95 24.52
N TYR A 118 -35.03 -12.15 25.77
CA TYR A 118 -35.64 -13.15 26.63
C TYR A 118 -37.11 -12.79 26.79
N ALA A 119 -37.99 -13.55 26.13
CA ALA A 119 -39.42 -13.48 26.33
C ALA A 119 -39.72 -13.92 27.76
N ALA A 120 -39.94 -12.95 28.64
CA ALA A 120 -40.58 -13.18 29.92
C ALA A 120 -42.07 -13.41 29.66
N SER A 121 -42.47 -14.68 29.53
CA SER A 121 -43.88 -15.06 29.63
C SER A 121 -44.09 -15.80 30.94
N ARG A 122 -44.93 -15.18 31.76
CA ARG A 122 -45.48 -15.67 33.02
C ARG A 122 -46.57 -16.71 32.78
#